data_AF-A0A4R9BL66-F1
#
_entry.id   AF-A0A4R9BL66-F1
#
_cell.length_a   1.000
_cell.length_b   1.000
_cell.length_c   1.000
_cell.angle_alpha   90.00
_cell.angle_beta   90.00
_cell.angle_gamma   90.00
#
_symmetry.space_group_name_H-M   'P 1'
#
loop_
_entity.id
_entity.type
_entity.pdbx_description
1 polymer ?
#
loop_
_entity_poly.entity_id
_entity_poly.type
_entity_poly.pdbx_seq_one_letter_code
_entity_poly.pdbx_strand_id
1 'polypeptide(L)'
;MATPKLLRLRREAWGFVVGSALFILGAVPGYLGAVGAVVDNLTFFIGSLFFTLAAFIQLNLSGRRPPRSTTNRPDRFDWWAAAIQFAGTLFFNLSTATALSASLGGTERTGWRPDAYGSVCFLLSSLLAVVATTGRDALWDPKARTWRGAWLNLLGSVAFGVAAVGAYPIAGSGQQLLASWATVGTIAGGVCFLVAATLTRPGAPRLT
;
A
#
# COMPACT_ATOMS: atom_id res chain seq x y z
N MET A 1 -9.80 -36.70 10.71
CA MET A 1 -9.29 -35.57 9.90
C MET A 1 -9.70 -34.28 10.58
N ALA A 2 -8.76 -33.52 11.13
CA ALA A 2 -9.06 -32.21 11.71
C ALA A 2 -9.33 -31.22 10.56
N THR A 3 -10.52 -30.63 10.54
CA THR A 3 -10.88 -29.54 9.63
C THR A 3 -9.81 -28.46 9.74
N PRO A 4 -9.19 -27.99 8.64
CA PRO A 4 -8.21 -26.92 8.71
C PRO A 4 -8.90 -25.72 9.35
N LYS A 5 -8.42 -25.29 10.53
CA LYS A 5 -8.85 -24.02 11.14
C LYS A 5 -8.63 -22.95 10.08
N LEU A 6 -9.71 -22.40 9.53
CA LEU A 6 -9.67 -21.25 8.64
C LEU A 6 -8.76 -20.20 9.30
N LEU A 7 -7.58 -20.01 8.71
CA LEU A 7 -6.55 -19.11 9.20
C LEU A 7 -7.12 -17.69 9.09
N ARG A 8 -7.70 -17.17 10.18
CA ARG A 8 -8.25 -15.81 10.19
C ARG A 8 -7.12 -14.83 9.90
N LEU A 9 -7.26 -13.94 8.92
CA LEU A 9 -6.28 -12.87 8.69
C LEU A 9 -6.32 -11.84 9.83
N ARG A 10 -5.21 -11.10 10.04
CA ARG A 10 -5.21 -9.93 10.94
C ARG A 10 -6.18 -8.87 10.39
N ARG A 11 -6.84 -8.10 11.26
CA ARG A 11 -7.93 -7.19 10.86
C ARG A 11 -7.48 -6.13 9.84
N GLU A 12 -6.27 -5.61 10.00
CA GLU A 12 -5.65 -4.66 9.09
C GLU A 12 -5.33 -5.26 7.71
N ALA A 13 -5.04 -6.56 7.63
CA ALA A 13 -4.70 -7.21 6.37
C ALA A 13 -5.88 -7.19 5.39
N TRP A 14 -7.11 -7.23 5.88
CA TRP A 14 -8.31 -7.09 5.04
C TRP A 14 -8.39 -5.75 4.34
N GLY A 15 -8.06 -4.66 5.02
CA GLY A 15 -8.04 -3.34 4.39
C GLY A 15 -6.97 -3.26 3.30
N PHE A 16 -5.78 -3.84 3.53
CA PHE A 16 -4.77 -3.94 2.46
C PHE A 16 -5.20 -4.82 1.30
N VAL A 17 -5.90 -5.94 1.54
CA VAL A 17 -6.43 -6.83 0.50
C VAL A 17 -7.46 -6.10 -0.37
N VAL A 18 -8.47 -5.49 0.25
CA VAL A 18 -9.54 -4.77 -0.48
C VAL A 18 -8.97 -3.57 -1.21
N GLY A 19 -8.12 -2.77 -0.54
CA GLY A 19 -7.46 -1.64 -1.15
C GLY A 19 -6.64 -2.04 -2.37
N SER A 20 -5.81 -3.10 -2.26
CA SER A 20 -4.98 -3.58 -3.37
C SER A 20 -5.84 -4.07 -4.55
N ALA A 21 -6.91 -4.81 -4.27
CA ALA A 21 -7.82 -5.31 -5.31
C ALA A 21 -8.48 -4.16 -6.10
N LEU A 22 -8.90 -3.09 -5.42
CA LEU A 22 -9.51 -1.93 -6.07
C LEU A 22 -8.50 -1.14 -6.92
N PHE A 23 -7.25 -0.98 -6.46
CA PHE A 23 -6.19 -0.36 -7.26
C PHE A 23 -5.84 -1.19 -8.50
N ILE A 24 -5.80 -2.52 -8.37
CA ILE A 24 -5.61 -3.41 -9.52
C ILE A 24 -6.76 -3.23 -10.50
N LEU A 25 -8.01 -3.28 -10.01
CA LEU A 25 -9.21 -3.15 -10.84
C LEU A 25 -9.23 -1.82 -11.61
N GLY A 26 -9.01 -0.69 -10.94
CA GLY A 26 -8.96 0.62 -11.57
C GLY A 26 -7.86 0.73 -12.64
N ALA A 27 -6.75 0.02 -12.45
CA ALA A 27 -5.65 0.02 -13.41
C ALA A 27 -5.85 -0.98 -14.58
N VAL A 28 -6.88 -1.85 -14.55
CA VAL A 28 -7.12 -2.81 -15.64
C VAL A 28 -7.39 -2.05 -16.95
N PRO A 29 -6.64 -2.34 -18.04
CA PRO A 29 -6.90 -1.73 -19.33
C PRO A 29 -8.37 -1.90 -19.76
N GLY A 30 -9.01 -0.79 -20.13
CA GLY A 30 -10.42 -0.77 -20.54
C GLY A 30 -11.43 -0.52 -19.42
N TYR A 31 -11.05 -0.62 -18.14
CA TYR A 31 -11.96 -0.33 -17.03
C TYR A 31 -12.47 1.11 -17.05
N LEU A 32 -11.56 2.09 -17.15
CA LEU A 32 -11.90 3.52 -17.32
C LEU A 32 -12.87 3.76 -18.49
N GLY A 33 -12.67 3.10 -19.62
CA GLY A 33 -13.55 3.22 -20.79
C GLY A 33 -14.94 2.61 -20.58
N ALA A 34 -15.03 1.55 -19.78
CA ALA A 34 -16.27 0.85 -19.49
C ALA A 34 -17.14 1.57 -18.44
N VAL A 35 -16.53 2.13 -17.39
CA VAL A 35 -17.25 2.73 -16.25
C VAL A 35 -17.24 4.26 -16.24
N GLY A 36 -16.37 4.88 -17.03
CA GLY A 36 -16.18 6.33 -17.07
C GLY A 36 -15.31 6.87 -15.92
N ALA A 37 -14.80 8.09 -16.10
CA ALA A 37 -13.79 8.69 -15.21
C ALA A 37 -14.24 8.83 -13.75
N VAL A 38 -15.52 9.11 -13.49
CA VAL A 38 -16.03 9.27 -12.12
C VAL A 38 -15.98 7.94 -11.37
N VAL A 39 -16.48 6.85 -11.96
CA VAL A 39 -16.52 5.53 -11.31
C VAL A 39 -15.12 4.92 -11.21
N ASP A 40 -14.28 5.14 -12.21
CA ASP A 40 -12.85 4.77 -12.17
C ASP A 40 -12.14 5.43 -11.00
N ASN A 41 -12.22 6.77 -10.88
CA ASN A 41 -11.61 7.50 -9.78
C ASN A 41 -12.21 7.16 -8.42
N LEU A 42 -13.51 6.87 -8.36
CA LEU A 42 -14.15 6.42 -7.13
C LEU A 42 -13.60 5.05 -6.68
N THR A 43 -13.29 4.16 -7.63
CA THR A 43 -12.69 2.85 -7.37
C THR A 43 -11.33 3.03 -6.66
N PHE A 44 -10.46 3.89 -7.19
CA PHE A 44 -9.18 4.22 -6.56
C PHE A 44 -9.34 4.92 -5.21
N PHE A 45 -10.27 5.86 -5.08
CA PHE A 45 -10.51 6.59 -3.84
C PHE A 45 -11.00 5.68 -2.72
N ILE A 46 -11.96 4.79 -2.99
CA ILE A 46 -12.40 3.78 -2.02
C ILE A 46 -11.23 2.86 -1.65
N GLY A 47 -10.44 2.43 -2.63
CA GLY A 47 -9.23 1.64 -2.39
C GLY A 47 -8.26 2.33 -1.44
N SER A 48 -8.06 3.65 -1.60
CA SER A 48 -7.10 4.42 -0.79
C SER A 48 -7.59 4.61 0.64
N LEU A 49 -8.91 4.70 0.87
CA LEU A 49 -9.51 4.69 2.21
C LEU A 49 -9.25 3.38 2.95
N PHE A 50 -9.39 2.24 2.28
CA PHE A 50 -9.08 0.93 2.87
C PHE A 50 -7.60 0.79 3.23
N PHE A 51 -6.69 1.25 2.35
CA PHE A 51 -5.26 1.32 2.65
C PHE A 51 -4.96 2.21 3.86
N THR A 52 -5.60 3.38 3.93
CA THR A 52 -5.41 4.35 5.02
C THR A 52 -5.90 3.77 6.35
N LEU A 53 -7.08 3.15 6.37
CA LEU A 53 -7.61 2.49 7.55
C LEU A 53 -6.72 1.32 8.00
N ALA A 54 -6.24 0.50 7.06
CA ALA A 54 -5.32 -0.60 7.36
C ALA A 54 -4.01 -0.09 7.95
N ALA A 55 -3.40 0.94 7.35
CA ALA A 55 -2.17 1.56 7.84
C ALA A 55 -2.37 2.23 9.21
N PHE A 56 -3.51 2.88 9.44
CA PHE A 56 -3.87 3.44 10.73
C PHE A 56 -3.99 2.36 11.81
N ILE A 57 -4.73 1.28 11.53
CA ILE A 57 -4.84 0.15 12.45
C ILE A 57 -3.44 -0.43 12.71
N GLN A 58 -2.66 -0.67 11.66
CA GLN A 58 -1.30 -1.20 11.76
C GLN A 58 -0.37 -0.32 12.62
N LEU A 59 -0.52 1.00 12.57
CA LEU A 59 0.23 1.95 13.40
C LEU A 59 -0.24 1.94 14.87
N ASN A 60 -1.53 1.73 15.11
CA ASN A 60 -2.16 1.78 16.45
C ASN A 60 -2.19 0.44 17.20
N LEU A 61 -1.80 -0.68 16.56
CA LEU A 61 -1.84 -2.00 17.21
C LEU A 61 -0.91 -2.09 18.45
N SER A 62 -1.39 -2.76 19.48
CA SER A 62 -0.69 -2.97 20.75
C SER A 62 0.65 -3.66 20.57
N GLY A 63 1.73 -2.88 20.60
CA GLY A 63 3.11 -3.33 20.39
C GLY A 63 3.97 -2.30 19.66
N ARG A 64 3.35 -1.41 18.87
CA ARG A 64 4.02 -0.31 18.18
C ARG A 64 3.79 0.99 18.94
N ARG A 65 4.63 1.26 19.95
CA ARG A 65 4.65 2.56 20.64
C ARG A 65 5.64 3.50 19.95
N PRO A 66 5.38 4.83 19.96
CA PRO A 66 6.37 5.80 19.51
C PRO A 66 7.74 5.50 20.14
N PRO A 67 8.82 5.40 19.33
CA PRO A 67 10.14 5.01 19.82
C PRO A 67 10.62 5.98 20.88
N ARG A 68 11.20 5.44 21.95
CA ARG A 68 11.93 6.18 22.99
C ARG A 68 13.42 5.93 22.83
N SER A 69 14.25 6.66 23.58
CA SER A 69 15.70 6.44 23.61
C SER A 69 16.08 4.98 23.89
N THR A 70 15.29 4.29 24.72
CA THR A 70 15.48 2.88 25.11
C THR A 70 14.90 1.84 24.14
N THR A 71 14.18 2.25 23.09
CA THR A 71 13.62 1.31 22.11
C THR A 71 14.73 0.69 21.27
N ASN A 72 14.75 -0.64 21.20
CA ASN A 72 15.70 -1.39 20.38
C ASN A 72 15.60 -0.99 18.90
N ARG A 73 16.66 -1.25 18.15
CA ARG A 73 16.78 -0.81 16.75
C ARG A 73 15.70 -1.42 15.83
N PRO A 74 15.42 -2.73 15.84
CA PRO A 74 14.37 -3.31 14.99
C PRO A 74 12.97 -2.74 15.24
N ASP A 75 12.56 -2.55 16.49
CA ASP A 75 11.23 -2.05 16.84
C ASP A 75 11.10 -0.56 16.50
N ARG A 76 12.18 0.21 16.62
CA ARG A 76 12.24 1.60 16.16
C ARG A 76 11.99 1.71 14.66
N PHE A 77 12.66 0.86 13.86
CA PHE A 77 12.46 0.84 12.41
C PHE A 77 11.07 0.33 12.02
N ASP A 78 10.56 -0.68 12.73
CA ASP A 78 9.22 -1.22 12.48
C ASP A 78 8.13 -0.17 12.74
N TRP A 79 8.29 0.66 13.78
CA TRP A 79 7.38 1.78 14.06
C TRP A 79 7.48 2.89 12.99
N TRP A 80 8.69 3.33 12.65
CA TRP A 80 8.87 4.37 11.62
C TRP A 80 8.40 3.91 10.25
N ALA A 81 8.61 2.64 9.89
CA ALA A 81 8.04 2.04 8.70
C ALA A 81 6.51 2.18 8.69
N ALA A 82 5.84 1.86 9.79
CA ALA A 82 4.39 2.00 9.92
C ALA A 82 3.92 3.45 9.81
N ALA A 83 4.61 4.37 10.49
CA ALA A 83 4.26 5.79 10.51
C ALA A 83 4.41 6.43 9.12
N ILE A 84 5.53 6.15 8.43
CA ILE A 84 5.78 6.65 7.08
C ILE A 84 4.80 6.01 6.08
N GLN A 85 4.47 4.72 6.24
CA GLN A 85 3.45 4.08 5.40
C GLN A 85 2.09 4.76 5.57
N PHE A 86 1.69 5.05 6.81
CA PHE A 86 0.43 5.76 7.07
C PHE A 86 0.43 7.16 6.44
N ALA A 87 1.51 7.93 6.58
CA ALA A 87 1.66 9.21 5.89
C ALA A 87 1.55 9.05 4.36
N GLY A 88 2.19 8.02 3.79
CA GLY A 88 2.06 7.68 2.37
C GLY A 88 0.62 7.41 1.93
N THR A 89 -0.17 6.70 2.76
CA THR A 89 -1.58 6.43 2.44
C THR A 89 -2.43 7.71 2.43
N LEU A 90 -2.10 8.71 3.26
CA LEU A 90 -2.77 10.01 3.26
C LEU A 90 -2.48 10.78 1.96
N PHE A 91 -1.24 10.74 1.46
CA PHE A 91 -0.91 11.34 0.16
C PHE A 91 -1.68 10.67 -0.98
N PHE A 92 -1.77 9.32 -0.99
CA PHE A 92 -2.62 8.61 -1.94
C PHE A 92 -4.10 8.98 -1.82
N ASN A 93 -4.60 9.16 -0.59
CA ASN A 93 -5.98 9.56 -0.36
C ASN A 93 -6.27 10.95 -0.92
N LEU A 94 -5.38 11.91 -0.67
CA LEU A 94 -5.48 13.26 -1.24
C LEU A 94 -5.44 13.21 -2.78
N SER A 95 -4.48 12.49 -3.35
CA SER A 95 -4.31 12.38 -4.81
C SER A 95 -5.53 11.73 -5.49
N THR A 96 -6.09 10.67 -4.91
CA THR A 96 -7.31 10.02 -5.41
C THR A 96 -8.54 10.90 -5.24
N ALA A 97 -8.66 11.65 -4.14
CA ALA A 97 -9.73 12.62 -3.93
C ALA A 97 -9.67 13.79 -4.93
N THR A 98 -8.46 14.28 -5.25
CA THR A 98 -8.30 15.35 -6.25
C THR A 98 -8.71 14.89 -7.64
N ALA A 99 -8.35 13.67 -8.03
CA ALA A 99 -8.75 13.10 -9.32
C ALA A 99 -10.26 12.90 -9.40
N LEU A 100 -10.88 12.34 -8.34
CA LEU A 100 -12.33 12.19 -8.26
C LEU A 100 -13.05 13.54 -8.34
N SER A 101 -12.59 14.54 -7.61
CA SER A 101 -13.18 15.88 -7.62
C SER A 101 -13.10 16.53 -9.00
N ALA A 102 -11.97 16.39 -9.70
CA ALA A 102 -11.80 16.92 -11.05
C ALA A 102 -12.72 16.21 -12.08
N SER A 103 -12.93 14.90 -11.94
CA SER A 103 -13.88 14.18 -12.79
C SER A 103 -15.34 14.54 -12.51
N LEU A 104 -15.72 14.78 -11.25
CA LEU A 104 -17.05 15.27 -10.90
C LEU A 104 -17.30 16.69 -11.43
N GLY A 105 -16.27 17.53 -11.48
CA GLY A 105 -16.32 18.86 -12.09
C GLY A 105 -16.25 18.87 -13.61
N GLY A 106 -16.06 17.71 -14.26
CA GLY A 106 -15.94 17.59 -15.71
C GLY A 106 -14.63 18.11 -16.31
N THR A 107 -13.66 18.50 -15.48
CA THR A 107 -12.37 19.08 -15.89
C THR A 107 -11.31 18.02 -16.20
N GLU A 108 -11.47 16.80 -15.69
CA GLU A 108 -10.50 15.70 -15.87
C GLU A 108 -11.21 14.41 -16.30
N ARG A 109 -10.78 13.83 -17.43
CA ARG A 109 -11.34 12.58 -17.99
C ARG A 109 -10.36 11.41 -18.02
N THR A 110 -9.12 11.61 -17.57
CA THR A 110 -8.02 10.65 -17.83
C THR A 110 -7.76 9.62 -16.73
N GLY A 111 -8.66 9.51 -15.73
CA GLY A 111 -8.50 8.61 -14.59
C GLY A 111 -7.41 9.06 -13.62
N TRP A 112 -7.24 8.33 -12.52
CA TRP A 112 -6.29 8.69 -11.46
C TRP A 112 -4.85 8.32 -11.85
N ARG A 113 -3.87 9.07 -11.32
CA ARG A 113 -2.45 8.87 -11.58
C ARG A 113 -1.66 8.64 -10.29
N PRO A 114 -0.69 7.71 -10.28
CA PRO A 114 0.12 7.44 -9.10
C PRO A 114 0.83 8.68 -8.54
N ASP A 115 0.69 8.87 -7.22
CA ASP A 115 1.26 10.00 -6.50
C ASP A 115 2.75 9.78 -6.17
N ALA A 116 3.56 10.80 -6.46
CA ALA A 116 5.01 10.73 -6.23
C ALA A 116 5.35 10.72 -4.74
N TYR A 117 4.69 11.53 -3.91
CA TYR A 117 4.98 11.65 -2.48
C TYR A 117 4.63 10.36 -1.74
N GLY A 118 3.45 9.80 -1.99
CA GLY A 118 2.98 8.52 -1.48
C GLY A 118 3.92 7.38 -1.90
N SER A 119 4.37 7.36 -3.16
CA SER A 119 5.32 6.35 -3.64
C SER A 119 6.67 6.43 -2.94
N VAL A 120 7.21 7.64 -2.71
CA VAL A 120 8.44 7.84 -1.91
C VAL A 120 8.25 7.37 -0.48
N CYS A 121 7.13 7.71 0.16
CA CYS A 121 6.82 7.22 1.51
C CYS A 121 6.77 5.69 1.57
N PHE A 122 6.11 5.02 0.62
CA PHE A 122 6.02 3.56 0.56
C PHE A 122 7.39 2.91 0.36
N LEU A 123 8.25 3.49 -0.48
CA LEU A 123 9.62 3.02 -0.69
C LEU A 123 10.45 3.13 0.59
N LEU A 124 10.46 4.31 1.22
CA LEU A 124 11.18 4.53 2.49
C LEU A 124 10.65 3.62 3.60
N SER A 125 9.34 3.50 3.73
CA SER A 125 8.71 2.58 4.69
C SER A 125 9.15 1.14 4.47
N SER A 126 9.16 0.68 3.22
CA SER A 126 9.53 -0.70 2.89
C SER A 126 11.00 -0.98 3.13
N LEU A 127 11.89 -0.04 2.86
CA LEU A 127 13.32 -0.14 3.20
C LEU A 127 13.52 -0.29 4.71
N LEU A 128 12.87 0.55 5.52
CA LEU A 128 12.93 0.45 6.98
C LEU A 128 12.36 -0.88 7.48
N ALA A 129 11.30 -1.38 6.85
CA ALA A 129 10.71 -2.66 7.20
C ALA A 129 11.62 -3.85 6.89
N VAL A 130 12.40 -3.80 5.80
CA VAL A 130 13.42 -4.81 5.49
C VAL A 130 14.57 -4.73 6.50
N VAL A 131 15.03 -3.53 6.88
CA VAL A 131 16.05 -3.39 7.93
C VAL A 131 15.54 -3.90 9.29
N ALA A 132 14.26 -3.71 9.58
CA ALA A 132 13.62 -4.24 10.79
C ALA A 132 13.55 -5.79 10.79
N THR A 133 13.61 -6.46 9.64
CA THR A 133 13.65 -7.94 9.58
C THR A 133 15.07 -8.49 9.67
N THR A 134 16.09 -7.78 9.15
CA THR A 134 17.50 -8.22 9.24
C THR A 134 18.08 -8.13 10.66
N GLY A 135 17.51 -7.32 11.54
CA GLY A 135 17.91 -7.26 12.96
C GLY A 135 17.22 -8.29 13.86
N ARG A 136 16.37 -9.17 13.31
CA ARG A 136 15.55 -10.15 14.05
C ARG A 136 15.99 -11.61 13.76
N ASP A 137 17.29 -11.86 13.74
CA ASP A 137 17.86 -13.24 13.73
C ASP A 137 17.58 -14.03 15.03
N ALA A 138 16.87 -13.44 16.00
CA ALA A 138 16.29 -14.18 17.11
C ALA A 138 15.01 -14.89 16.65
N LEU A 139 15.17 -16.19 16.36
CA LEU A 139 14.11 -17.17 16.12
C LEU A 139 12.90 -16.93 17.06
N TRP A 140 11.69 -16.86 16.48
CA TRP A 140 10.39 -16.82 17.15
C TRP A 140 9.85 -15.46 17.66
N ASP A 141 9.59 -14.51 16.76
CA ASP A 141 8.52 -13.53 16.98
C ASP A 141 7.29 -13.82 16.07
N PRO A 142 6.20 -14.39 16.63
CA PRO A 142 4.94 -14.62 15.92
C PRO A 142 4.26 -13.36 15.37
N LYS A 143 4.69 -12.16 15.81
CA LYS A 143 4.09 -10.87 15.44
C LYS A 143 4.91 -10.09 14.42
N ALA A 144 6.15 -10.51 14.15
CA ALA A 144 7.03 -9.84 13.21
C ALA A 144 6.50 -9.96 11.77
N ARG A 145 6.65 -8.88 11.00
CA ARG A 145 6.47 -8.88 9.54
C ARG A 145 7.31 -10.05 9.00
N THR A 146 6.69 -11.01 8.30
CA THR A 146 7.47 -12.09 7.68
C THR A 146 8.42 -11.44 6.67
N TRP A 147 9.67 -11.89 6.62
CA TRP A 147 10.68 -11.35 5.69
C TRP A 147 10.13 -11.30 4.25
N ARG A 148 9.38 -12.34 3.86
CA ARG A 148 8.65 -12.42 2.58
C ARG A 148 7.71 -11.23 2.36
N GLY A 149 6.89 -10.91 3.35
CA GLY A 149 5.98 -9.77 3.29
C GLY A 149 6.71 -8.43 3.19
N ALA A 150 7.83 -8.26 3.90
CA ALA A 150 8.64 -7.04 3.81
C ALA A 150 9.24 -6.85 2.40
N TRP A 151 9.80 -7.90 1.81
CA TRP A 151 10.34 -7.86 0.45
C TRP A 151 9.27 -7.68 -0.63
N LEU A 152 8.10 -8.31 -0.48
CA LEU A 152 6.97 -8.08 -1.38
C LEU A 152 6.46 -6.64 -1.31
N ASN A 153 6.38 -6.05 -0.12
CA ASN A 153 6.05 -4.62 0.02
C ASN A 153 7.13 -3.73 -0.63
N LEU A 154 8.41 -4.08 -0.50
CA LEU A 154 9.47 -3.34 -1.17
C LEU A 154 9.36 -3.41 -2.70
N LEU A 155 9.20 -4.62 -3.25
CA LEU A 155 9.00 -4.83 -4.69
C LEU A 155 7.78 -4.06 -5.20
N GLY A 156 6.67 -4.12 -4.45
CA GLY A 156 5.45 -3.38 -4.78
C GLY A 156 5.64 -1.87 -4.74
N SER A 157 6.41 -1.36 -3.77
CA SER A 157 6.73 0.06 -3.64
C SER A 157 7.63 0.56 -4.78
N VAL A 158 8.59 -0.26 -5.23
CA VAL A 158 9.40 0.03 -6.41
C VAL A 158 8.52 0.08 -7.67
N ALA A 159 7.63 -0.89 -7.85
CA ALA A 159 6.70 -0.91 -8.98
C ALA A 159 5.77 0.32 -9.00
N PHE A 160 5.23 0.73 -7.84
CA PHE A 160 4.47 1.98 -7.71
C PHE A 160 5.32 3.22 -7.97
N GLY A 161 6.58 3.24 -7.54
CA GLY A 161 7.52 4.32 -7.86
C GLY A 161 7.76 4.46 -9.37
N VAL A 162 7.96 3.35 -10.07
CA VAL A 162 8.04 3.32 -11.55
C VAL A 162 6.73 3.82 -12.16
N ALA A 163 5.59 3.44 -11.59
CA ALA A 163 4.28 3.90 -12.06
C ALA A 163 4.14 5.43 -11.95
N ALA A 164 4.58 6.02 -10.83
CA ALA A 164 4.55 7.47 -10.61
C ALA A 164 5.47 8.22 -11.58
N VAL A 165 6.67 7.68 -11.87
CA VAL A 165 7.56 8.25 -12.90
C VAL A 165 6.92 8.15 -14.28
N GLY A 166 6.33 7.00 -14.63
CA GLY A 166 5.65 6.81 -15.92
C GLY A 166 4.44 7.73 -16.11
N ALA A 167 3.75 8.08 -15.03
CA ALA A 167 2.59 8.96 -15.05
C ALA A 167 2.95 10.46 -15.09
N TYR A 168 4.24 10.82 -15.06
CA TYR A 168 4.67 12.22 -15.05
C TYR A 168 4.16 12.95 -16.30
N PRO A 169 3.48 14.11 -16.16
CA PRO A 169 2.92 14.81 -17.30
C PRO A 169 4.01 15.46 -18.15
N ILE A 170 3.93 15.29 -19.47
CA ILE A 170 4.76 16.02 -20.42
C ILE A 170 4.11 17.38 -20.68
N ALA A 171 4.81 18.46 -20.30
CA ALA A 171 4.33 19.82 -20.45
C ALA A 171 3.88 20.13 -21.89
N GLY A 172 2.68 20.72 -22.03
CA GLY A 172 2.14 21.15 -23.33
C GLY A 172 1.52 20.07 -24.22
N SER A 173 1.63 18.78 -23.87
CA SER A 173 1.14 17.67 -24.72
C SER A 173 -0.14 16.99 -24.22
N GLY A 174 -0.48 17.14 -22.94
CA GLY A 174 -1.54 16.37 -22.29
C GLY A 174 -1.20 14.87 -22.11
N GLN A 175 -0.03 14.43 -22.55
CA GLN A 175 0.43 13.04 -22.48
C GLN A 175 1.24 12.78 -21.20
N GLN A 176 1.37 11.50 -20.84
CA GLN A 176 2.22 11.02 -19.77
C GLN A 176 3.56 10.54 -20.36
N LEU A 177 4.63 10.57 -19.56
CA LEU A 177 5.98 10.16 -19.97
C LEU A 177 5.98 8.73 -20.55
N LEU A 178 5.37 7.79 -19.83
CA LEU A 178 5.29 6.38 -20.19
C LEU A 178 3.98 5.77 -19.64
N ALA A 179 2.85 6.10 -20.27
CA ALA A 179 1.51 5.69 -19.79
C ALA A 179 1.36 4.17 -19.57
N SER A 180 1.94 3.34 -20.43
CA SER A 180 1.94 1.89 -20.27
C SER A 180 2.65 1.44 -18.99
N TRP A 181 3.76 2.10 -18.62
CA TRP A 181 4.51 1.82 -17.40
C TRP A 181 3.79 2.32 -16.15
N ALA A 182 2.99 3.39 -16.25
CA ALA A 182 2.09 3.82 -15.18
C ALA A 182 1.06 2.72 -14.84
N THR A 183 0.45 2.13 -15.86
CA THR A 183 -0.51 1.02 -15.70
C THR A 183 0.17 -0.24 -15.15
N VAL A 184 1.24 -0.69 -15.81
CA VAL A 184 1.96 -1.92 -15.42
C VAL A 184 2.49 -1.82 -14.00
N GLY A 185 3.10 -0.68 -13.63
CA GLY A 185 3.62 -0.46 -12.28
C GLY A 185 2.53 -0.45 -11.22
N THR A 186 1.36 0.15 -11.50
CA THR A 186 0.22 0.16 -10.56
C THR A 186 -0.33 -1.25 -10.34
N ILE A 187 -0.51 -2.04 -11.40
CA ILE A 187 -0.98 -3.43 -11.31
C ILE A 187 0.05 -4.29 -10.57
N ALA A 188 1.31 -4.26 -11.00
CA ALA A 188 2.38 -5.05 -10.39
C ALA A 188 2.57 -4.71 -8.90
N GLY A 189 2.53 -3.41 -8.57
CA GLY A 189 2.54 -2.91 -7.21
C GLY A 189 1.38 -3.43 -6.38
N GLY A 190 0.16 -3.29 -6.90
CA GLY A 190 -1.07 -3.78 -6.27
C GLY A 190 -1.04 -5.29 -6.02
N VAL A 191 -0.55 -6.09 -6.98
CA VAL A 191 -0.41 -7.54 -6.82
C VAL A 191 0.60 -7.88 -5.72
N CYS A 192 1.75 -7.19 -5.68
CA CYS A 192 2.74 -7.41 -4.62
C CYS A 192 2.17 -7.10 -3.23
N PHE A 193 1.43 -5.99 -3.08
CA PHE A 193 0.77 -5.64 -1.82
C PHE A 193 -0.33 -6.62 -1.43
N LEU A 194 -1.12 -7.09 -2.40
CA LEU A 194 -2.16 -8.09 -2.19
C LEU A 194 -1.56 -9.42 -1.68
N VAL A 195 -0.50 -9.90 -2.34
CA VAL A 195 0.20 -11.12 -1.90
C VAL A 195 0.84 -10.92 -0.53
N ALA A 196 1.46 -9.77 -0.26
CA ALA A 196 2.02 -9.47 1.06
C ALA A 196 0.94 -9.46 2.17
N ALA A 197 -0.23 -8.87 1.88
CA ALA A 197 -1.35 -8.79 2.82
C ALA A 197 -1.94 -10.17 3.12
N THR A 198 -2.13 -11.02 2.11
CA THR A 198 -2.64 -12.39 2.29
C THR A 198 -1.67 -13.31 3.03
N LEU A 199 -0.35 -13.02 2.96
CA LEU A 199 0.67 -13.72 3.75
C LEU A 199 0.74 -13.26 5.21
N THR A 200 0.00 -12.23 5.61
CA THR A 200 0.00 -11.71 6.99
C THR A 200 -0.79 -12.63 7.92
N ARG A 201 -0.09 -13.36 8.79
CA ARG A 201 -0.66 -14.33 9.73
C ARG A 201 -0.98 -13.68 11.09
N PRO A 202 -1.99 -14.16 11.83
CA PRO A 202 -2.19 -13.79 13.24
C PRO A 202 -0.97 -14.15 14.07
N GLY A 203 -0.59 -13.26 14.98
CA GLY A 203 0.33 -13.63 16.05
C GLY A 203 -0.31 -14.69 16.95
N ALA A 204 0.48 -15.65 17.42
CA ALA A 204 0.03 -16.63 18.39
C ALA A 204 -0.60 -15.92 19.61
N PRO A 205 -1.76 -16.38 20.12
CA PRO A 205 -2.32 -15.85 21.34
C PRO A 205 -1.30 -16.03 22.47
N ARG A 206 -1.13 -14.98 23.30
CA ARG A 206 -0.33 -15.10 24.53
C ARG A 206 -1.08 -16.09 25.42
N LEU A 207 -0.47 -17.24 25.71
CA LEU A 207 -0.85 -18.01 26.88
C LEU A 207 -0.41 -17.15 28.07
N THR A 208 -1.36 -16.51 28.73
CA THR A 208 -1.17 -15.84 30.03
C THR A 208 -0.97 -16.89 31.11
#